data_AF-A0A7S1IEP7-F1
#
_entry.id   AF-A0A7S1IEP7-F1
#
_cell.length_a   1.000
_cell.length_b   1.000
_cell.length_c   1.000
_cell.angle_alpha   90.00
_cell.angle_beta   90.00
_cell.angle_gamma   90.00
#
_symmetry.space_group_name_H-M   'P 1'
#
loop_
_entity.id
_entity.type
_entity.pdbx_description
1 polymer ?
#
loop_
_entity_poly.entity_id
_entity_poly.type
_entity_poly.pdbx_seq_one_letter_code
_entity_poly.pdbx_strand_id
1 'polypeptide(L)'
;LPWCTNSIVHTSKPNPEKPNITHMEATLEVGFPPFFSEQYTSDVTLDHARHIKAQLHEKCAGQTLSHMVCNWHFVPNKATPRSTKVDFELEFSFSNSAHQTLTSAVFNQVVETMQNTFIKRCEEVHGPPSHERMVLVSHKDAS
;
A
#
# COMPACT_ATOMS: atom_id res chain seq x y z
N LEU A 1 -5.94 -4.04 6.08
CA LEU A 1 -5.66 -2.60 5.82
C LEU A 1 -6.81 -1.79 6.41
N PRO A 2 -6.60 -0.56 6.89
CA PRO A 2 -7.54 0.15 7.78
C PRO A 2 -8.99 0.25 7.28
N TRP A 3 -9.18 0.34 5.96
CA TRP A 3 -10.50 0.42 5.32
C TRP A 3 -10.82 -0.78 4.43
N CYS A 4 -9.91 -1.76 4.37
CA CYS A 4 -10.08 -2.93 3.52
C CYS A 4 -11.01 -3.92 4.20
N THR A 5 -12.19 -4.11 3.60
CA THR A 5 -13.21 -5.05 4.07
C THR A 5 -13.02 -6.43 3.45
N ASN A 6 -12.44 -6.49 2.24
CA ASN A 6 -12.20 -7.75 1.53
C ASN A 6 -10.96 -7.67 0.64
N SER A 7 -10.32 -8.82 0.39
CA SER A 7 -9.14 -8.95 -0.46
C SER A 7 -9.19 -10.28 -1.22
N ILE A 8 -9.16 -10.21 -2.55
CA ILE A 8 -9.24 -11.38 -3.43
C ILE A 8 -8.04 -11.35 -4.37
N VAL A 9 -7.29 -12.45 -4.44
CA VAL A 9 -6.22 -12.65 -5.43
C VAL A 9 -6.78 -13.48 -6.58
N HIS A 10 -6.90 -12.90 -7.77
CA HIS A 10 -7.42 -13.56 -8.97
C HIS A 10 -6.36 -14.43 -9.64
N THR A 11 -5.15 -13.88 -9.77
CA THR A 11 -4.03 -14.59 -10.35
C THR A 11 -2.76 -14.37 -9.52
N SER A 12 -1.90 -15.38 -9.49
CA SER A 12 -0.56 -15.29 -8.91
C SER A 12 0.37 -16.21 -9.69
N LYS A 13 1.35 -15.61 -10.36
CA LYS A 13 2.26 -16.32 -11.27
C LYS A 13 3.69 -15.85 -11.03
N PRO A 14 4.60 -16.75 -10.66
CA PRO A 14 6.03 -16.45 -10.63
C PRO A 14 6.52 -16.03 -12.01
N ASN A 15 7.46 -15.11 -12.07
CA ASN A 15 8.11 -14.72 -13.31
C ASN A 15 9.04 -15.87 -13.77
N PRO A 16 8.90 -16.37 -15.02
CA PRO A 16 9.69 -17.50 -15.52
C PRO A 16 11.20 -17.28 -15.50
N GLU A 17 11.66 -16.03 -15.71
CA GLU A 17 13.07 -15.67 -15.76
C GLU A 17 13.62 -15.26 -14.38
N LYS A 18 12.73 -14.80 -13.50
CA LYS A 18 13.07 -14.29 -12.15
C LYS A 18 12.12 -14.89 -11.11
N PRO A 19 12.35 -16.12 -10.62
CA PRO A 19 11.41 -16.82 -9.74
C PRO A 19 11.14 -16.12 -8.39
N ASN A 20 12.02 -15.19 -7.99
CA ASN A 20 11.81 -14.33 -6.81
C ASN A 20 10.78 -13.22 -7.04
N ILE A 21 10.37 -13.00 -8.29
CA ILE A 21 9.35 -12.03 -8.67
C ILE A 21 8.06 -12.77 -8.95
N THR A 22 6.96 -12.34 -8.36
CA THR A 22 5.62 -12.86 -8.60
C THR A 22 4.71 -11.74 -9.07
N HIS A 23 4.01 -11.96 -10.18
CA HIS A 23 2.98 -11.06 -10.67
C HIS A 23 1.62 -11.59 -10.22
N MET A 24 0.79 -10.70 -9.67
CA MET A 24 -0.53 -11.03 -9.18
C MET A 24 -1.53 -9.99 -9.69
N GLU A 25 -2.76 -10.43 -9.88
CA GLU A 25 -3.91 -9.53 -10.02
C GLU A 25 -4.75 -9.70 -8.77
N ALA A 26 -5.03 -8.61 -8.07
CA ALA A 26 -5.75 -8.65 -6.81
C ALA A 26 -6.76 -7.51 -6.71
N THR A 27 -7.96 -7.81 -6.22
CA THR A 27 -8.99 -6.82 -5.92
C THR A 27 -9.06 -6.58 -4.41
N LEU A 28 -9.01 -5.31 -4.03
CA LEU A 28 -9.31 -4.86 -2.68
C LEU A 28 -10.67 -4.19 -2.66
N GLU A 29 -11.50 -4.54 -1.69
CA GLU A 29 -12.72 -3.82 -1.38
C GLU A 29 -12.46 -2.86 -0.23
N VAL A 30 -12.71 -1.58 -0.46
CA VAL A 30 -12.52 -0.48 0.48
C VAL A 30 -13.90 0.02 0.88
N GLY A 31 -14.25 -0.17 2.15
CA GLY A 31 -15.54 0.21 2.70
C GLY A 31 -15.43 1.34 3.70
N PHE A 32 -16.35 2.30 3.62
CA PHE A 32 -16.63 3.26 4.68
C PHE A 32 -18.08 3.04 5.15
N PRO A 33 -18.29 2.10 6.09
CA PRO A 33 -19.64 1.78 6.55
C PRO A 33 -20.36 3.01 7.10
N PRO A 34 -21.68 3.15 6.91
CA PRO A 34 -22.59 2.30 6.12
C PRO A 34 -22.80 2.73 4.65
N PHE A 35 -22.07 3.73 4.14
CA PHE A 35 -22.56 4.50 2.98
C PHE A 35 -21.91 4.14 1.64
N PHE A 36 -20.74 3.51 1.58
CA PHE A 36 -20.11 3.13 0.30
C PHE A 36 -19.02 2.05 0.43
N SER A 37 -18.95 1.17 -0.56
CA SER A 37 -17.88 0.20 -0.80
C SER A 37 -17.37 0.35 -2.23
N GLU A 38 -16.09 0.67 -2.38
CA GLU A 38 -15.42 0.70 -3.69
C GLU A 38 -14.50 -0.50 -3.83
N GLN A 39 -14.45 -1.09 -5.02
CA GLN A 39 -13.52 -2.17 -5.34
C GLN A 39 -12.46 -1.65 -6.28
N TYR A 40 -11.19 -1.96 -6.01
CA TYR A 40 -10.07 -1.60 -6.87
C TYR A 40 -9.25 -2.84 -7.19
N THR A 41 -9.10 -3.13 -8.48
CA THR A 41 -8.22 -4.20 -8.97
C THR A 41 -6.85 -3.63 -9.28
N SER A 42 -5.82 -4.26 -8.74
CA SER A 42 -4.42 -3.85 -8.93
C SER A 42 -3.60 -4.96 -9.56
N ASP A 43 -2.70 -4.57 -10.45
CA ASP A 43 -1.53 -5.37 -10.80
C ASP A 43 -0.51 -5.24 -9.67
N VAL A 44 -0.15 -6.38 -9.08
CA VAL A 44 0.81 -6.46 -8.00
C VAL A 44 2.07 -7.17 -8.47
N THR A 45 3.21 -6.53 -8.28
CA THR A 45 4.53 -7.14 -8.45
C THR A 45 5.16 -7.31 -7.07
N LEU A 46 5.48 -8.55 -6.72
CA LEU A 46 6.12 -8.94 -5.47
C LEU A 46 7.53 -9.45 -5.77
N ASP A 47 8.57 -8.70 -5.39
CA ASP A 47 9.94 -9.20 -5.26
C ASP A 47 10.15 -9.64 -3.80
N HIS A 48 10.24 -10.96 -3.61
CA HIS A 48 10.21 -11.58 -2.28
C HIS A 48 11.22 -10.95 -1.32
N ALA A 49 10.71 -10.54 -0.14
CA ALA A 49 11.45 -9.88 0.95
C ALA A 49 12.10 -8.53 0.61
N ARG A 50 11.84 -7.94 -0.56
CA ARG A 50 12.51 -6.71 -1.02
C ARG A 50 11.55 -5.62 -1.42
N HIS A 51 10.54 -5.94 -2.23
CA HIS A 51 9.68 -4.93 -2.83
C HIS A 51 8.29 -5.45 -3.13
N ILE A 52 7.30 -4.60 -2.89
CA ILE A 52 5.92 -4.80 -3.31
C ILE A 52 5.49 -3.54 -4.05
N LYS A 53 5.04 -3.68 -5.29
CA LYS A 53 4.37 -2.62 -6.04
C LYS A 53 2.97 -3.05 -6.38
N ALA A 54 1.97 -2.28 -5.97
CA ALA A 54 0.58 -2.42 -6.41
C ALA A 54 0.22 -1.20 -7.26
N GLN A 55 -0.30 -1.42 -8.45
CA GLN A 55 -0.73 -0.38 -9.37
C GLN A 55 -2.16 -0.66 -9.81
N LEU A 56 -3.01 0.37 -9.84
CA LEU A 56 -4.37 0.23 -10.35
C LEU A 56 -4.33 -0.32 -11.79
N HIS A 57 -4.97 -1.47 -12.02
CA HIS A 57 -4.94 -2.16 -13.31
C HIS A 57 -5.70 -1.35 -14.36
N GLU A 58 -6.99 -1.11 -14.11
CA GLU A 58 -7.86 -0.32 -14.96
C GLU A 58 -8.88 0.44 -14.12
N LYS A 59 -9.27 1.61 -14.62
CA LYS A 59 -10.36 2.39 -14.03
C LYS A 59 -11.70 1.89 -14.55
N CYS A 60 -12.55 1.39 -13.66
CA CYS A 60 -13.93 1.07 -13.97
C CYS A 60 -14.85 2.30 -13.84
N ALA A 61 -15.95 2.31 -14.59
CA ALA A 61 -16.97 3.34 -14.48
C ALA A 61 -17.54 3.37 -13.04
N GLY A 62 -17.57 4.56 -12.45
CA GLY A 62 -18.05 4.77 -11.07
C GLY A 62 -16.97 4.73 -9.99
N GLN A 63 -15.72 4.33 -10.29
CA GLN A 63 -14.61 4.44 -9.34
C GLN A 63 -14.13 5.88 -9.19
N THR A 64 -13.85 6.27 -7.95
CA THR A 64 -13.33 7.61 -7.64
C THR A 64 -11.83 7.73 -7.90
N LEU A 65 -11.06 6.66 -7.64
CA LEU A 65 -9.64 6.59 -7.98
C LEU A 65 -9.45 6.43 -9.49
N SER A 66 -8.70 7.35 -10.10
CA SER A 66 -8.24 7.25 -11.48
C SER A 66 -6.81 6.77 -11.61
N HIS A 67 -6.01 6.91 -10.54
CA HIS A 67 -4.63 6.49 -10.50
C HIS A 67 -4.30 6.04 -9.09
N MET A 68 -3.54 4.95 -8.97
CA MET A 68 -2.93 4.53 -7.73
C MET A 68 -1.65 3.76 -8.03
N VAL A 69 -0.56 4.13 -7.37
CA VAL A 69 0.66 3.33 -7.28
C VAL A 69 1.08 3.30 -5.81
N CYS A 70 1.25 2.10 -5.27
CA CYS A 70 1.66 1.86 -3.90
C CYS A 70 2.94 1.03 -3.92
N ASN A 71 4.04 1.58 -3.42
CA ASN A 71 5.33 0.92 -3.32
C ASN A 71 5.70 0.69 -1.85
N TRP A 72 6.18 -0.51 -1.56
CA TRP A 72 6.81 -0.87 -0.29
C TRP A 72 8.19 -1.43 -0.58
N HIS A 73 9.24 -0.77 -0.09
CA HIS A 73 10.60 -1.27 -0.17
C HIS A 73 11.12 -1.64 1.22
N PHE A 74 11.69 -2.83 1.32
CA PHE A 74 12.25 -3.36 2.56
C PHE A 74 13.77 -3.41 2.42
N VAL A 75 14.45 -2.59 3.21
CA VAL A 75 15.91 -2.46 3.17
C VAL A 75 16.48 -2.91 4.50
N PRO A 76 17.18 -4.07 4.56
CA PRO A 76 17.83 -4.53 5.78
C PRO A 76 18.78 -3.45 6.34
N ASN A 77 18.65 -3.17 7.64
CA ASN A 77 19.51 -2.18 8.27
C ASN A 77 20.87 -2.81 8.61
N LYS A 78 21.94 -2.33 7.96
CA LYS A 78 23.30 -2.83 8.20
C LYS A 78 23.87 -2.40 9.55
N ALA A 79 23.43 -1.27 10.11
CA ALA A 79 23.93 -0.74 11.36
C ALA A 79 23.26 -1.37 12.60
N THR A 80 22.03 -1.89 12.43
CA THR A 80 21.22 -2.41 13.54
C THR A 80 20.66 -3.79 13.16
N PRO A 81 21.33 -4.88 13.55
CA PRO A 81 20.87 -6.24 13.26
C PRO A 81 19.44 -6.50 13.73
N ARG A 82 18.67 -7.30 12.98
CA ARG A 82 17.25 -7.57 13.23
C ARG A 82 16.35 -6.34 13.13
N SER A 83 16.75 -5.34 12.35
CA SER A 83 15.87 -4.24 11.95
C SER A 83 15.87 -4.06 10.43
N THR A 84 14.81 -3.47 9.91
CA THR A 84 14.64 -3.15 8.49
C THR A 84 14.11 -1.74 8.36
N LYS A 85 14.61 -0.99 7.38
CA LYS A 85 14.02 0.26 6.96
C LYS A 85 12.91 -0.07 5.96
N VAL A 86 11.73 0.50 6.17
CA VAL A 86 10.61 0.39 5.25
C VAL A 86 10.42 1.74 4.58
N ASP A 87 10.66 1.80 3.27
CA ASP A 87 10.30 2.97 2.47
C ASP A 87 8.91 2.71 1.87
N PHE A 88 7.94 3.54 2.25
CA PHE A 88 6.57 3.47 1.79
C PHE A 88 6.24 4.70 0.94
N GLU A 89 5.77 4.46 -0.27
CA GLU A 89 5.35 5.50 -1.21
C GLU A 89 3.95 5.15 -1.72
N LEU A 90 3.08 6.16 -1.71
CA LEU A 90 1.73 6.05 -2.20
C LEU A 90 1.46 7.27 -3.08
N GLU A 91 1.07 7.02 -4.32
CA GLU A 91 0.63 8.02 -5.29
C GLU A 91 -0.80 7.69 -5.67
N PHE A 92 -1.71 8.66 -5.65
CA PHE A 92 -3.06 8.46 -6.15
C PHE A 92 -3.68 9.75 -6.67
N SER A 93 -4.68 9.61 -7.55
CA SER A 93 -5.49 10.74 -8.02
C SER A 93 -6.97 10.34 -8.11
N PHE A 94 -7.84 11.32 -7.83
CA PHE A 94 -9.29 11.17 -7.96
C PHE A 94 -9.79 11.84 -9.24
N SER A 95 -10.82 11.26 -9.87
CA SER A 95 -11.36 11.80 -11.11
C SER A 95 -12.38 12.93 -10.94
N ASN A 96 -12.93 13.16 -9.74
CA ASN A 96 -13.92 14.20 -9.51
C ASN A 96 -13.27 15.45 -8.87
N SER A 97 -13.50 16.63 -9.46
CA SER A 97 -12.94 17.91 -9.02
C SER A 97 -13.36 18.33 -7.60
N ALA A 98 -14.53 17.88 -7.12
CA ALA A 98 -14.98 18.13 -5.75
C ALA A 98 -14.12 17.41 -4.68
N HIS A 99 -13.37 16.36 -5.05
CA HIS A 99 -12.46 15.62 -4.14
C HIS A 99 -10.99 16.04 -4.30
N GLN A 100 -10.65 16.84 -5.32
CA GLN A 100 -9.28 17.32 -5.57
C GLN A 100 -8.84 18.44 -4.61
N THR A 101 -9.73 19.01 -3.79
CA THR A 101 -9.39 20.13 -2.88
C THR A 101 -9.10 19.65 -1.45
N LEU A 102 -9.35 18.38 -1.11
CA LEU A 102 -9.13 17.82 0.23
C LEU A 102 -7.85 16.97 0.35
N THR A 103 -7.02 16.98 -0.69
CA THR A 103 -6.14 15.84 -1.02
C THR A 103 -4.99 15.66 -0.06
N SER A 104 -4.33 16.71 0.44
CA SER A 104 -3.11 16.53 1.25
C SER A 104 -3.37 16.06 2.69
N ALA A 105 -4.40 16.58 3.37
CA ALA A 105 -4.71 16.19 4.74
C ALA A 105 -5.27 14.76 4.81
N VAL A 106 -6.17 14.42 3.87
CA VAL A 106 -6.70 13.06 3.74
C VAL A 106 -5.59 12.10 3.31
N PHE A 107 -4.70 12.50 2.40
CA PHE A 107 -3.51 11.72 2.02
C PHE A 107 -2.62 11.42 3.22
N ASN A 108 -2.25 12.44 4.00
CA ASN A 108 -1.40 12.26 5.17
C ASN A 108 -2.04 11.30 6.18
N GLN A 109 -3.35 11.45 6.42
CA GLN A 109 -4.09 10.54 7.28
C GLN A 109 -4.08 9.10 6.73
N VAL A 110 -4.26 8.91 5.42
CA VAL A 110 -4.21 7.59 4.78
C VAL A 110 -2.84 6.94 4.95
N VAL A 111 -1.78 7.67 4.63
CA VAL A 111 -0.40 7.19 4.74
C VAL A 111 -0.06 6.84 6.18
N GLU A 112 -0.36 7.72 7.14
CA GLU A 112 -0.12 7.49 8.56
C GLU A 112 -0.88 6.26 9.07
N THR A 113 -2.15 6.12 8.69
CA THR A 113 -2.97 4.99 9.10
C THR A 113 -2.46 3.67 8.51
N MET A 114 -2.03 3.66 7.23
CA MET A 114 -1.42 2.48 6.62
C MET A 114 -0.12 2.07 7.31
N GLN A 115 0.77 3.03 7.58
CA GLN A 115 2.02 2.76 8.29
C GLN A 115 1.76 2.20 9.71
N ASN A 116 0.87 2.83 10.47
CA ASN A 116 0.56 2.37 11.83
C ASN A 116 -0.13 1.00 11.84
N THR A 117 -1.01 0.73 10.87
CA THR A 117 -1.66 -0.60 10.73
C THR A 117 -0.63 -1.67 10.36
N PHE A 118 0.31 -1.36 9.47
CA PHE A 118 1.40 -2.27 9.11
C PHE A 118 2.24 -2.62 10.33
N ILE A 119 2.66 -1.63 11.11
CA ILE A 119 3.48 -1.84 12.31
C ILE A 119 2.73 -2.66 13.35
N LYS A 120 1.48 -2.31 13.63
CA LYS A 120 0.62 -3.10 14.52
C LYS A 120 0.56 -4.56 14.07
N ARG A 121 0.42 -4.82 12.76
CA ARG A 121 0.42 -6.18 12.23
C ARG A 121 1.77 -6.88 12.41
N CYS A 122 2.89 -6.17 12.24
CA CYS A 122 4.20 -6.71 12.54
C CYS A 122 4.32 -7.13 14.02
N GLU A 123 3.80 -6.32 14.94
CA GLU A 123 3.80 -6.64 16.37
C GLU A 123 2.94 -7.86 16.70
N GLU A 124 1.77 -7.99 16.07
CA GLU A 124 0.90 -9.16 16.22
C GLU A 124 1.56 -10.46 15.72
N VAL A 125 2.35 -10.39 14.64
CA VAL A 125 2.97 -11.57 14.00
C VAL A 125 4.33 -11.91 14.62
N HIS A 126 5.13 -10.90 14.98
CA HIS A 126 6.52 -11.06 15.39
C HIS A 126 6.78 -10.70 16.87
N GLY A 127 5.80 -10.17 17.58
CA GLY A 127 5.95 -9.67 18.94
C GLY A 127 6.46 -8.22 19.00
N PRO A 128 6.70 -7.70 20.21
CA PRO A 128 7.08 -6.31 20.42
C PRO A 128 8.41 -5.93 19.74
N PRO A 129 8.60 -4.66 19.36
CA PRO A 129 9.81 -4.22 18.66
C PRO A 129 11.05 -4.43 19.53
N SER A 130 12.12 -4.93 18.90
CA SER A 130 13.41 -5.16 19.56
C SER A 130 14.28 -3.90 19.68
N HIS A 131 13.90 -2.83 18.99
CA HIS A 131 14.59 -1.54 18.94
C HIS A 131 13.58 -0.41 18.89
N GLU A 132 13.98 0.79 19.28
CA GLU A 132 13.14 1.99 19.18
C GLU A 132 12.79 2.29 17.71
N ARG A 133 11.52 2.63 17.48
CA ARG A 133 11.01 2.99 16.14
C ARG A 133 11.53 4.37 15.75
N MET A 134 12.16 4.45 14.58
CA MET A 134 12.48 5.73 13.94
C MET A 134 11.54 5.97 12.76
N VAL A 135 10.77 7.05 12.79
CA VAL A 135 9.93 7.48 11.66
C VAL A 135 10.63 8.62 10.94
N LEU A 136 10.99 8.38 9.68
CA LEU A 136 11.50 9.39 8.78
C LEU A 136 10.36 9.73 7.81
N VAL A 137 9.66 10.84 8.03
CA VAL A 137 8.58 11.28 7.14
C VAL A 137 9.16 12.21 6.08
N SER A 138 8.98 11.85 4.80
CA SER A 138 9.23 12.74 3.67
C SER A 138 7.91 12.94 2.92
N HIS A 139 7.37 14.15 2.96
CA HIS A 139 6.23 14.53 2.14
C HIS A 139 6.76 14.98 0.76
N LYS A 140 6.36 14.28 -0.30
CA LYS A 140 6.40 14.85 -1.65
C LYS A 140 5.01 15.37 -1.95
N ASP A 141 4.91 16.68 -2.17
CA ASP A 141 3.69 17.32 -2.62
C ASP A 141 3.23 16.68 -3.94
N ALA A 142 1.95 16.34 -4.03
CA ALA A 142 1.33 15.92 -5.28
C ALA A 142 1.39 17.11 -6.24
N SER A 143 2.25 17.01 -7.27
CA SER A 143 2.37 17.98 -8.37
C SER A 143 1.25 17.83 -9.39
#